data_AF-A0A8S3FWG1-F1
#
_entry.id   AF-A0A8S3FWG1-F1
#
_cell.length_a   1.000
_cell.length_b   1.000
_cell.length_c   1.000
_cell.angle_alpha   90.00
_cell.angle_beta   90.00
_cell.angle_gamma   90.00
#
_symmetry.space_group_name_H-M   'P 1'
#
loop_
_entity.id
_entity.type
_entity.pdbx_description
1 polymer ?
#
loop_
_entity_poly.entity_id
_entity_poly.type
_entity_poly.pdbx_seq_one_letter_code
_entity_poly.pdbx_strand_id
1 'polypeptide(L)'
;MEVPIPQSKRVNLFQRDLLQIHIYRLFLHSNEIPRRIRIDDIKRVFPRLAESSIRKRLKTSANFRRTDDCNSWILRDDFRLPTEDEICELIKPEFCCAYASMTAAEQRLKDAGFCEKYNMNFDDDEQSNYSPELNDEILQAPWNTTRAYLGAIKGKYLMQVFGIG
;
A
#
# COMPACT_ATOMS: atom_id res chain seq x y z
N MET A 1 -5.97 6.95 -14.46
CA MET A 1 -5.72 5.86 -13.48
C MET A 1 -6.60 6.14 -12.28
N GLU A 2 -7.24 5.12 -11.71
CA GLU A 2 -8.08 5.29 -10.51
C GLU A 2 -7.21 5.29 -9.25
N VAL A 3 -7.45 6.25 -8.35
CA VAL A 3 -6.82 6.27 -7.03
C VAL A 3 -7.58 5.28 -6.14
N PRO A 4 -6.90 4.32 -5.51
CA PRO A 4 -7.59 3.31 -4.74
C PRO A 4 -8.19 3.89 -3.45
N ILE A 5 -9.29 3.29 -3.00
CA ILE A 5 -9.91 3.59 -1.71
C ILE A 5 -8.98 3.09 -0.58
N PRO A 6 -8.83 3.85 0.52
CA PRO A 6 -8.13 3.39 1.72
C PRO A 6 -8.61 2.02 2.20
N GLN A 7 -7.71 1.19 2.74
CA GLN A 7 -7.99 -0.17 3.21
C GLN A 7 -8.57 -1.16 2.17
N SER A 8 -8.70 -0.78 0.90
CA SER A 8 -9.20 -1.66 -0.15
C SER A 8 -8.29 -2.88 -0.38
N LYS A 9 -8.87 -3.95 -0.96
CA LYS A 9 -8.09 -5.15 -1.36
C LYS A 9 -6.89 -4.80 -2.23
N ARG A 10 -7.02 -3.80 -3.10
CA ARG A 10 -5.96 -3.33 -4.01
C ARG A 10 -4.79 -2.69 -3.26
N VAL A 11 -5.08 -1.91 -2.22
CA VAL A 11 -4.06 -1.32 -1.34
C VAL A 11 -3.31 -2.40 -0.55
N ASN A 12 -4.04 -3.35 0.03
CA ASN A 12 -3.43 -4.45 0.79
C ASN A 12 -2.52 -5.32 -0.09
N LEU A 13 -2.92 -5.58 -1.34
CA LEU A 13 -2.09 -6.26 -2.33
C LEU A 13 -0.84 -5.45 -2.67
N PHE A 14 -0.99 -4.14 -2.93
CA PHE A 14 0.15 -3.27 -3.22
C PHE A 14 1.16 -3.22 -2.07
N GLN A 15 0.70 -3.04 -0.82
CA GLN A 15 1.59 -3.04 0.36
C GLN A 15 2.33 -4.37 0.52
N ARG A 16 1.64 -5.48 0.24
CA ARG A 16 2.25 -6.81 0.23
C ARG A 16 3.36 -6.91 -0.83
N ASP A 17 3.07 -6.49 -2.05
CA ASP A 17 4.00 -6.60 -3.17
C ASP A 17 5.19 -5.65 -2.97
N LEU A 18 4.96 -4.48 -2.38
CA LEU A 18 6.00 -3.50 -2.05
C LEU A 18 6.96 -4.03 -0.99
N LEU A 19 6.43 -4.67 0.06
CA LEU A 19 7.24 -5.38 1.06
C LEU A 19 8.07 -6.48 0.40
N GLN A 20 7.48 -7.24 -0.53
CA GLN A 20 8.15 -8.34 -1.22
C GLN A 20 9.32 -7.84 -2.09
N ILE A 21 9.10 -6.78 -2.87
CA ILE A 21 10.13 -6.12 -3.68
C ILE A 21 11.27 -5.62 -2.79
N HIS A 22 10.94 -4.97 -1.67
CA HIS A 22 11.94 -4.47 -0.74
C HIS A 22 12.80 -5.60 -0.16
N ILE A 23 12.19 -6.71 0.25
CA ILE A 23 12.92 -7.90 0.73
C ILE A 23 13.86 -8.44 -0.34
N TYR A 24 13.39 -8.61 -1.58
CA TYR A 24 14.23 -9.12 -2.66
C TYR A 24 15.41 -8.20 -2.97
N ARG A 25 15.17 -6.89 -3.00
CA ARG A 25 16.24 -5.90 -3.17
C ARG A 25 17.26 -5.96 -2.04
N LEU A 26 16.85 -6.15 -0.79
CA LEU A 26 17.78 -6.32 0.33
C LEU A 26 18.66 -7.57 0.14
N PHE A 27 18.09 -8.68 -0.33
CA PHE A 27 18.89 -9.88 -0.63
C PHE A 27 19.85 -9.64 -1.79
N LEU A 28 19.44 -8.94 -2.86
CA LEU A 28 20.30 -8.60 -4.00
C LEU A 28 21.49 -7.71 -3.58
N HIS A 29 21.27 -6.75 -2.68
CA HIS A 29 22.31 -5.85 -2.17
C HIS A 29 23.18 -6.46 -1.06
N SER A 30 22.81 -7.62 -0.52
CA SER A 30 23.62 -8.32 0.47
C SER A 30 24.86 -8.91 -0.20
N ASN A 31 26.05 -8.48 0.24
CA ASN A 31 27.35 -8.96 -0.26
C ASN A 31 27.78 -10.29 0.38
N GLU A 32 26.93 -10.88 1.21
CA GLU A 32 27.26 -12.10 1.95
C GLU A 32 26.85 -13.38 1.21
N ILE A 33 27.62 -14.45 1.42
CA ILE A 33 27.38 -15.76 0.81
C ILE A 33 27.32 -16.80 1.94
N PRO A 34 26.14 -17.39 2.24
CA PRO A 34 24.83 -17.15 1.62
C PRO A 34 24.22 -15.78 2.01
N ARG A 35 23.40 -15.21 1.13
CA ARG A 35 22.79 -13.88 1.32
C ARG A 35 21.96 -13.84 2.60
N ARG A 36 22.25 -12.90 3.48
CA ARG A 36 21.53 -12.70 4.75
C ARG A 36 21.01 -11.27 4.90
N ILE A 37 19.88 -11.14 5.60
CA ILE A 37 19.26 -9.85 5.96
C ILE A 37 18.72 -9.89 7.40
N ARG A 38 18.58 -8.72 8.02
CA ARG A 38 17.98 -8.58 9.35
C ARG A 38 16.55 -8.06 9.24
N ILE A 39 15.70 -8.48 10.17
CA ILE A 39 14.33 -7.98 10.24
C ILE A 39 14.27 -6.51 10.65
N ASP A 40 15.28 -6.04 11.39
CA ASP A 40 15.40 -4.66 11.84
C ASP A 40 15.54 -3.68 10.67
N ASP A 41 16.25 -4.07 9.60
CA ASP A 41 16.41 -3.22 8.42
C ASP A 41 15.08 -3.05 7.67
N ILE A 42 14.25 -4.10 7.63
CA ILE A 42 12.90 -4.02 7.05
C ILE A 42 11.99 -3.15 7.93
N LYS A 43 12.05 -3.32 9.26
CA LYS A 43 11.25 -2.51 10.20
C LYS A 43 11.60 -1.02 10.15
N ARG A 44 12.85 -0.67 9.87
CA ARG A 44 13.28 0.72 9.70
C ARG A 44 12.51 1.42 8.57
N VAL A 45 12.24 0.70 7.48
CA VAL A 45 11.50 1.23 6.32
C VAL A 45 9.99 1.09 6.50
N PHE A 46 9.52 0.02 7.14
CA PHE A 46 8.11 -0.26 7.37
C PHE A 46 7.76 -0.31 8.87
N PRO A 47 7.83 0.81 9.60
CA PRO A 47 7.61 0.82 11.06
C PRO A 47 6.16 0.51 11.44
N ARG A 48 5.21 0.74 10.53
CA ARG A 48 3.77 0.47 10.73
C ARG A 48 3.41 -1.01 10.52
N LEU A 49 4.28 -1.81 9.90
CA LEU A 49 3.98 -3.22 9.62
C LEU A 49 4.29 -4.09 10.83
N ALA A 50 3.35 -4.97 11.18
CA ALA A 50 3.55 -5.96 12.21
C ALA A 50 4.66 -6.94 11.83
N GLU A 51 5.50 -7.31 12.80
CA GLU A 51 6.62 -8.22 12.58
C GLU A 51 6.16 -9.60 12.07
N SER A 52 5.00 -10.06 12.54
CA SER A 52 4.37 -11.31 12.09
C SER A 52 4.12 -11.32 10.57
N SER A 53 3.68 -10.20 10.00
CA SER A 53 3.45 -10.05 8.56
C SER A 53 4.76 -10.11 7.76
N ILE A 54 5.81 -9.47 8.27
CA ILE A 54 7.15 -9.51 7.67
C ILE A 54 7.70 -10.94 7.71
N ARG A 55 7.65 -11.60 8.87
CA ARG A 55 8.10 -13.00 9.04
C ARG A 55 7.35 -13.95 8.11
N LYS A 56 6.04 -13.76 7.91
CA LYS A 56 5.24 -14.60 7.01
C LYS A 56 5.76 -14.55 5.57
N ARG A 57 6.22 -13.40 5.09
CA ARG A 57 6.83 -13.24 3.75
C ARG A 57 8.25 -13.80 3.69
N LEU A 58 9.04 -13.54 4.72
CA LEU A 58 10.41 -14.05 4.80
C LEU A 58 10.44 -15.58 4.81
N LYS A 59 9.51 -16.26 5.52
CA LYS A 59 9.43 -17.73 5.54
C LYS A 59 9.27 -18.38 4.16
N THR A 60 8.75 -17.67 3.15
CA THR A 60 8.59 -18.20 1.79
C THR A 60 9.90 -18.23 1.01
N SER A 61 10.85 -17.33 1.31
CA SER A 61 12.09 -17.15 0.56
C SER A 61 13.36 -17.40 1.37
N ALA A 62 13.27 -17.38 2.70
CA ALA A 62 14.39 -17.39 3.62
C ALA A 62 14.14 -18.28 4.85
N ASN A 63 15.22 -18.86 5.36
CA ASN A 63 15.24 -19.61 6.61
C ASN A 63 15.70 -18.70 7.75
N PHE A 64 15.04 -18.84 8.90
CA PHE A 64 15.39 -18.09 10.10
C PHE A 64 16.56 -18.76 10.82
N ARG A 65 17.63 -18.01 11.07
CA ARG A 65 18.78 -18.45 11.86
C ARG A 65 18.96 -17.52 13.07
N ARG A 66 18.94 -18.12 14.25
CA ARG A 66 19.30 -17.45 15.49
C ARG A 66 20.81 -17.60 15.69
N THR A 67 21.51 -16.49 15.80
CA THR A 67 22.91 -16.42 16.23
C THR A 67 22.93 -15.71 17.58
N ASP A 68 23.94 -15.96 18.40
CA ASP A 68 24.02 -15.46 19.79
C ASP A 68 23.90 -13.93 19.88
N ASP A 69 24.37 -13.20 18.87
CA ASP A 69 24.30 -11.74 18.84
C ASP A 69 23.11 -11.17 18.05
N CYS A 70 22.64 -11.87 17.01
CA CYS A 70 21.64 -11.32 16.08
C CYS A 70 20.79 -12.39 15.38
N ASN A 71 19.50 -12.11 15.29
CA ASN A 71 18.54 -12.85 14.49
C ASN A 71 18.69 -12.51 13.00
N SER A 72 19.03 -13.50 12.18
CA SER A 72 19.32 -13.31 10.75
C SER A 72 18.39 -14.18 9.89
N TRP A 73 17.95 -13.65 8.75
CA TRP A 73 17.24 -14.41 7.72
C TRP A 73 18.18 -14.70 6.58
N ILE A 74 18.40 -15.98 6.30
CA ILE A 74 19.30 -16.44 5.25
C ILE A 74 18.45 -16.92 4.08
N LEU A 75 18.77 -16.47 2.88
CA LEU A 75 18.09 -16.91 1.66
C LEU A 75 18.19 -18.43 1.53
N ARG A 76 17.11 -19.09 1.13
CA ARG A 76 17.13 -20.54 0.93
C ARG A 76 17.88 -20.87 -0.36
N ASP A 77 18.66 -21.95 -0.36
CA ASP A 77 19.41 -22.41 -1.53
C ASP A 77 18.49 -22.93 -2.66
N ASP A 78 17.27 -23.37 -2.31
CA ASP A 78 16.25 -23.83 -3.27
C ASP A 78 15.43 -22.68 -3.88
N PHE A 79 15.64 -21.44 -3.44
CA PHE A 79 14.86 -20.30 -3.86
C PHE A 79 15.60 -19.47 -4.91
N ARG A 80 15.05 -19.42 -6.14
CA ARG A 80 15.54 -18.51 -7.17
C ARG A 80 15.12 -17.07 -6.84
N LEU A 81 16.10 -16.26 -6.46
CA LEU A 81 15.88 -14.82 -6.27
C LEU A 81 15.56 -14.16 -7.64
N PRO A 82 14.44 -13.43 -7.76
CA PRO A 82 14.14 -12.70 -8.99
C PRO A 82 15.19 -11.64 -9.33
N THR A 83 15.35 -11.39 -10.62
CA THR A 83 16.22 -10.32 -11.14
C THR A 83 15.59 -8.94 -10.96
N GLU A 84 16.37 -7.86 -11.06
CA GLU A 84 15.84 -6.50 -10.87
C GLU A 84 14.73 -6.16 -11.88
N ASP A 85 14.83 -6.66 -13.12
CA ASP A 85 13.80 -6.46 -14.15
C ASP A 85 12.47 -7.15 -13.78
N GLU A 86 12.53 -8.42 -13.34
CA GLU A 86 11.36 -9.15 -12.84
C GLU A 86 10.76 -8.49 -11.59
N ILE A 87 11.60 -7.88 -10.75
CA ILE A 87 11.16 -7.12 -9.58
C ILE A 87 10.44 -5.84 -10.00
N CYS A 88 10.92 -5.15 -11.04
CA CYS A 88 10.28 -3.93 -11.56
C CYS A 88 8.92 -4.20 -12.20
N GLU A 89 8.68 -5.39 -12.73
CA GLU A 89 7.38 -5.77 -13.27
C GLU A 89 6.30 -5.98 -12.19
N LEU A 90 6.68 -6.30 -10.95
CA LEU A 90 5.75 -6.56 -9.85
C LEU A 90 4.91 -5.33 -9.49
N ILE A 91 5.50 -4.14 -9.54
CA ILE A 91 4.82 -2.89 -9.23
C ILE A 91 5.15 -1.85 -10.28
N LYS A 92 4.10 -1.39 -10.98
CA LYS A 92 4.24 -0.27 -11.90
C LYS A 92 4.37 1.07 -11.15
N PRO A 93 5.22 2.00 -11.62
CA PRO A 93 5.44 3.28 -10.94
C PRO A 93 4.15 4.10 -10.79
N GLU A 94 3.21 3.99 -11.71
CA GLU A 94 1.94 4.71 -11.66
C GLU A 94 1.10 4.31 -10.44
N PHE A 95 1.20 3.04 -10.00
CA PHE A 95 0.52 2.59 -8.78
C PHE A 95 1.14 3.20 -7.52
N CYS A 96 2.46 3.42 -7.51
CA CYS A 96 3.11 4.12 -6.42
C CYS A 96 2.60 5.55 -6.30
N CYS A 97 2.44 6.25 -7.43
CA CYS A 97 1.85 7.59 -7.46
C CYS A 97 0.40 7.57 -6.95
N ALA A 98 -0.42 6.65 -7.43
CA ALA A 98 -1.81 6.53 -6.99
C ALA A 98 -1.92 6.22 -5.48
N TYR A 99 -1.06 5.33 -4.95
CA TYR A 99 -1.00 5.04 -3.53
C TYR A 99 -0.54 6.24 -2.71
N ALA A 100 0.47 6.98 -3.17
CA ALA A 100 0.94 8.19 -2.50
C ALA A 100 -0.15 9.28 -2.47
N SER A 101 -0.89 9.47 -3.56
CA SER A 101 -2.04 10.39 -3.60
C SER A 101 -3.13 9.99 -2.60
N MET A 102 -3.44 8.70 -2.50
CA MET A 102 -4.39 8.18 -1.51
C MET A 102 -3.91 8.47 -0.08
N THR A 103 -2.67 8.10 0.28
CA THR A 103 -2.15 8.31 1.64
C THR A 103 -2.03 9.78 2.00
N ALA A 104 -1.67 10.64 1.05
CA ALA A 104 -1.63 12.09 1.27
C ALA A 104 -3.02 12.67 1.55
N ALA A 105 -4.03 12.24 0.80
CA ALA A 105 -5.41 12.67 1.04
C ALA A 105 -5.95 12.11 2.36
N GLU A 106 -5.69 10.84 2.66
CA GLU A 106 -6.07 10.23 3.94
C GLU A 106 -5.47 11.00 5.14
N GLN A 107 -4.20 11.43 5.04
CA GLN A 107 -3.57 12.22 6.08
C GLN A 107 -4.21 13.61 6.23
N ARG A 108 -4.50 14.31 5.12
CA ARG A 108 -5.20 15.60 5.17
C ARG A 108 -6.57 15.51 5.81
N LEU A 109 -7.31 14.44 5.51
CA LEU A 109 -8.60 14.17 6.13
C LEU A 109 -8.44 13.97 7.65
N LYS A 110 -7.44 13.18 8.07
CA LYS A 110 -7.12 13.01 9.50
C LYS A 110 -6.77 14.34 10.17
N ASP A 111 -5.97 15.17 9.52
CA ASP A 111 -5.53 16.47 10.04
C ASP A 111 -6.70 17.46 10.16
N ALA A 112 -7.69 17.39 9.26
CA ALA A 112 -8.91 18.19 9.31
C ALA A 112 -9.95 17.67 10.34
N GLY A 113 -9.61 16.62 11.10
CA GLY A 113 -10.47 16.06 12.15
C GLY A 113 -11.37 14.91 11.69
N PHE A 114 -11.26 14.50 10.41
CA PHE A 114 -11.98 13.36 9.87
C PHE A 114 -11.28 12.04 10.29
N CYS A 115 -11.53 11.60 11.53
CA CYS A 115 -10.93 10.39 12.12
C CYS A 115 -11.29 9.06 11.42
N GLU A 116 -10.45 8.03 11.62
CA GLU A 116 -10.61 6.63 11.12
C GLU A 116 -11.96 5.93 11.41
N LYS A 117 -12.86 6.54 12.19
CA LYS A 117 -14.21 6.03 12.49
C LYS A 117 -15.21 6.26 11.37
N TYR A 118 -14.88 7.10 10.39
CA TYR A 118 -15.66 7.20 9.16
C TYR A 118 -15.35 5.94 8.35
N ASN A 119 -16.24 4.96 8.41
CA ASN A 119 -16.18 3.77 7.58
C ASN A 119 -16.12 4.24 6.12
N MET A 120 -14.91 4.29 5.56
CA MET A 120 -14.66 4.61 4.15
C MET A 120 -15.12 3.46 3.22
N ASN A 121 -15.78 2.45 3.78
CA ASN A 121 -16.57 1.47 3.04
C ASN A 121 -17.88 2.15 2.65
N PHE A 122 -17.86 2.86 1.53
CA PHE A 122 -19.06 3.33 0.84
C PHE A 122 -19.81 2.11 0.29
N ASP A 123 -20.61 1.47 1.11
CA ASP A 123 -21.88 0.96 0.59
C ASP A 123 -22.74 2.20 0.33
N ASP A 124 -23.26 2.34 -0.89
CA ASP A 124 -23.90 3.55 -1.43
C ASP A 124 -25.09 4.07 -0.58
N ASP A 125 -25.59 3.27 0.37
CA ASP A 125 -26.78 3.55 1.17
C ASP A 125 -26.53 4.34 2.48
N GLU A 126 -25.29 4.49 2.96
CA GLU A 126 -24.96 5.15 4.25
C GLU A 126 -24.38 6.57 4.13
N GLN A 127 -24.43 7.21 2.94
CA GLN A 127 -23.95 8.60 2.74
C GLN A 127 -24.77 9.67 3.49
N SER A 128 -25.96 9.34 4.00
CA SER A 128 -26.92 10.33 4.53
C SER A 128 -26.69 10.77 5.98
N ASN A 129 -25.77 10.13 6.72
CA ASN A 129 -25.62 10.32 8.17
C ASN A 129 -24.44 11.22 8.59
N TYR A 130 -23.81 11.90 7.64
CA TYR A 130 -22.69 12.80 7.89
C TYR A 130 -23.11 14.27 7.83
N SER A 131 -22.43 15.15 8.59
CA SER A 131 -22.68 16.59 8.48
C SER A 131 -22.39 17.05 7.03
N PRO A 132 -23.09 18.07 6.52
CA PRO A 132 -22.92 18.54 5.14
C PRO A 132 -21.45 18.84 4.79
N GLU A 133 -20.73 19.50 5.70
CA GLU A 133 -19.31 19.83 5.54
C GLU A 133 -18.40 18.59 5.50
N LEU A 134 -18.80 17.51 6.18
CA LEU A 134 -18.07 16.24 6.23
C LEU A 134 -18.27 15.42 4.97
N ASN A 135 -19.45 15.51 4.35
CA ASN A 135 -19.71 14.94 3.05
C ASN A 135 -18.91 15.66 1.96
N ASP A 136 -18.84 16.99 1.98
CA ASP A 136 -18.18 17.77 0.94
C ASP A 136 -16.66 17.47 0.83
N GLU A 137 -15.93 17.48 1.94
CA GLU A 137 -14.48 17.20 1.92
C GLU A 137 -14.17 15.74 1.54
N ILE A 138 -15.02 14.80 1.97
CA ILE A 138 -14.88 13.38 1.61
C ILE A 138 -15.19 13.15 0.13
N LEU A 139 -16.17 13.84 -0.44
CA LEU A 139 -16.50 13.77 -1.87
C LEU A 139 -15.34 14.26 -2.75
N GLN A 140 -14.59 15.27 -2.29
CA GLN A 140 -13.40 15.78 -2.98
C GLN A 140 -12.19 14.83 -2.92
N ALA A 141 -12.25 13.78 -2.11
CA ALA A 141 -11.14 12.85 -1.99
C ALA A 141 -10.77 12.21 -3.35
N PRO A 142 -9.48 11.95 -3.61
CA PRO A 142 -9.01 11.56 -4.93
C PRO A 142 -9.56 10.20 -5.39
N TRP A 143 -9.91 9.30 -4.47
CA TRP A 143 -10.57 8.02 -4.81
C TRP A 143 -12.01 8.21 -5.30
N ASN A 144 -12.72 9.25 -4.85
CA ASN A 144 -14.08 9.56 -5.29
C ASN A 144 -14.07 10.31 -6.62
N THR A 145 -13.27 11.38 -6.71
CA THR A 145 -13.18 12.21 -7.93
C THR A 145 -12.62 11.43 -9.12
N THR A 146 -11.58 10.61 -8.94
CA THR A 146 -11.03 9.81 -10.04
C THR A 146 -12.00 8.70 -10.49
N ARG A 147 -12.78 8.10 -9.57
CA ARG A 147 -13.83 7.13 -9.90
C ARG A 147 -14.97 7.78 -10.68
N ALA A 148 -15.45 8.94 -10.24
CA ALA A 148 -16.50 9.70 -10.93
C ALA A 148 -16.07 10.10 -12.35
N TYR A 149 -14.86 10.66 -12.49
CA TYR A 149 -14.30 11.05 -13.79
C TYR A 149 -14.16 9.86 -14.75
N LEU A 150 -13.62 8.73 -14.28
CA LEU A 150 -13.50 7.52 -15.12
C LEU A 150 -14.85 6.91 -15.48
N GLY A 151 -15.84 7.02 -14.61
CA GLY A 151 -17.22 6.63 -14.89
C GLY A 151 -17.86 7.51 -15.97
N ALA A 152 -17.61 8.82 -15.92
CA ALA A 152 -18.10 9.78 -16.93
C ALA A 152 -17.43 9.58 -18.29
N ILE A 153 -16.11 9.37 -18.35
CA ILE A 153 -15.42 9.02 -19.61
C ILE A 153 -16.02 7.77 -20.26
N LYS A 154 -16.44 6.79 -19.45
CA LYS A 154 -17.06 5.54 -19.92
C LYS A 154 -18.55 5.69 -20.25
N GLY A 155 -19.11 6.91 -20.15
CA GLY A 155 -20.51 7.20 -20.43
C GLY A 155 -21.49 6.63 -19.39
N LYS A 156 -21.02 6.23 -18.20
CA LYS A 156 -21.86 5.62 -17.17
C LYS A 156 -22.57 6.66 -16.30
N TYR A 157 -21.99 7.85 -16.14
CA TYR A 157 -22.49 8.92 -15.28
C TYR A 157 -22.26 10.29 -15.94
N LEU A 158 -23.02 11.30 -15.52
CA LEU A 158 -22.72 12.70 -15.81
C LEU A 158 -21.97 13.28 -14.60
N MET A 159 -20.96 14.13 -14.85
CA MET A 159 -20.27 14.84 -13.77
C MET A 159 -20.94 16.18 -13.48
N GLN A 160 -20.95 16.54 -12.20
CA GLN A 160 -21.21 17.90 -11.78
C GLN A 160 -20.00 18.78 -12.16
N VAL A 161 -20.24 19.80 -12.99
CA VAL A 161 -19.18 20.72 -13.46
C VAL A 161 -19.13 22.01 -12.63
N PHE A 162 -20.23 22.32 -11.92
CA PHE A 162 -20.36 23.48 -11.05
C PHE A 162 -20.87 23.03 -9.68
N GLY A 163 -20.07 23.26 -8.62
CA GLY A 163 -20.36 22.80 -7.27
C GLY A 163 -19.09 22.65 -6.42
N ILE A 164 -19.24 22.07 -5.22
CA ILE A 164 -18.13 21.81 -4.27
C ILE A 164 -17.45 20.46 -4.57
N GLY A 165 -17.83 19.72 -5.61
CA GLY A 165 -17.14 18.49 -6.02
C GLY A 165 -17.62 17.97 -7.37
#